data_AF-A0A6S7FVC5-F1
#
_entry.id   AF-A0A6S7FVC5-F1
#
_cell.length_a   1.000
_cell.length_b   1.000
_cell.length_c   1.000
_cell.angle_alpha   90.00
_cell.angle_beta   90.00
_cell.angle_gamma   90.00
#
_symmetry.space_group_name_H-M   'P 1'
#
loop_
_entity.id
_entity.type
_entity.pdbx_description
1 polymer ?
#
loop_
_entity_poly.entity_id
_entity_poly.type
_entity_poly.pdbx_seq_one_letter_code
_entity_poly.pdbx_strand_id
1 'polypeptide(L)'
;MATRQQSQRRDLEAQYEQLSGLSKETESKLVNLQSLLRKLAYFNRATDEILRVNSKEAIIRQQTTLKTKVSKAYGLIELIQCLKIDAGESDKTIDEWTSENNGRLHEYEAAIEELNRRLLDEEKIQREIERQEKIRQEVEARALIRHEEEQAEFEKRAREEKFALSLEEKNEPAKWPEQLQIKPSESRMVKEVMKVTIPKEADFVDSLLEKFQLLKAVEPLDPQSGQMAAKMVLNPSPGVRRQHGVQQRESLGGCVSKIQTGGNVM
;
A
#
# COMPACT_ATOMS: atom_id res chain seq x y z
N MET A 1 -61.39 44.30 21.81
CA MET A 1 -60.01 44.85 21.90
C MET A 1 -59.11 44.09 22.86
N ALA A 2 -59.59 43.55 23.98
CA ALA A 2 -58.77 42.80 24.95
C ALA A 2 -58.08 41.52 24.40
N THR A 3 -58.71 40.82 23.44
CA THR A 3 -58.17 39.59 22.84
C THR A 3 -56.93 39.81 21.96
N ARG A 4 -56.80 40.99 21.34
CA ARG A 4 -55.66 41.32 20.46
C ARG A 4 -54.37 41.58 21.26
N GLN A 5 -54.49 42.18 22.44
CA GLN A 5 -53.36 42.40 23.35
C GLN A 5 -52.88 41.10 24.03
N GLN A 6 -53.81 40.19 24.37
CA GLN A 6 -53.43 38.87 24.89
C GLN A 6 -52.71 38.00 23.86
N SER A 7 -53.10 38.05 22.59
CA SER A 7 -52.39 37.33 21.51
C SER A 7 -50.96 37.83 21.35
N GLN A 8 -50.76 39.15 21.24
CA GLN A 8 -49.43 39.73 21.08
C GLN A 8 -48.49 39.44 22.25
N ARG A 9 -49.02 39.35 23.48
CA ARG A 9 -48.24 38.96 24.65
C ARG A 9 -47.77 37.51 24.57
N ARG A 10 -48.64 36.58 24.18
CA ARG A 10 -48.24 35.17 24.02
C ARG A 10 -47.19 34.97 22.93
N ASP A 11 -47.31 35.71 21.82
CA ASP A 11 -46.35 35.63 20.72
C ASP A 11 -44.95 36.12 21.14
N LEU A 12 -44.88 37.21 21.92
CA LEU A 12 -43.62 37.72 22.48
C LEU A 12 -43.03 36.79 23.54
N GLU A 13 -43.87 36.20 24.40
CA GLU A 13 -43.44 35.27 25.44
C GLU A 13 -42.87 33.99 24.82
N ALA A 14 -43.50 33.47 23.76
CA ALA A 14 -42.99 32.33 22.99
C ALA A 14 -41.65 32.62 22.28
N GLN A 15 -41.49 33.82 21.71
CA GLN A 15 -40.22 34.24 21.11
C GLN A 15 -39.10 34.34 22.16
N TYR A 16 -39.41 34.90 23.33
CA TYR A 16 -38.44 35.01 24.42
C TYR A 16 -38.02 33.64 24.95
N GLU A 17 -38.96 32.71 25.08
CA GLU A 17 -38.69 31.34 25.54
C GLU A 17 -37.85 30.55 24.51
N GLN A 18 -38.11 30.74 23.21
CA GLN A 18 -37.31 30.16 22.13
C GLN A 18 -35.87 30.70 22.13
N LEU A 19 -35.69 32.02 22.21
CA LEU A 19 -34.36 32.65 22.27
C LEU A 19 -33.59 32.25 23.55
N SER A 20 -34.28 32.13 24.68
CA SER A 20 -33.68 31.64 25.93
C SER A 20 -33.24 30.17 25.81
N GLY A 21 -34.00 29.33 25.11
CA GLY A 21 -33.64 27.94 24.81
C GLY A 21 -32.38 27.84 23.94
N LEU A 22 -32.34 28.61 22.84
CA LEU A 22 -31.19 28.67 21.92
C LEU A 22 -29.91 29.16 22.61
N SER A 23 -30.03 30.15 23.49
CA SER A 23 -28.91 30.65 24.29
C SER A 23 -28.32 29.55 25.20
N LYS A 24 -29.16 28.82 25.94
CA LYS A 24 -28.70 27.71 26.80
C LYS A 24 -28.05 26.57 26.01
N GLU A 25 -28.62 26.24 24.84
CA GLU A 25 -28.03 25.22 23.98
C GLU A 25 -26.65 25.64 23.46
N THR A 26 -26.53 26.89 22.98
CA THR A 26 -25.27 27.46 22.50
C THR A 26 -24.19 27.43 23.59
N GLU A 27 -24.52 27.85 24.81
CA GLU A 27 -23.60 27.79 25.96
C GLU A 27 -23.13 26.36 26.26
N SER A 28 -24.04 25.39 26.25
CA SER A 28 -23.71 23.98 26.45
C SER A 28 -22.74 23.47 25.38
N LYS A 29 -22.95 23.79 24.10
CA LYS A 29 -22.04 23.42 23.01
C LYS A 29 -20.68 24.11 23.13
N LEU A 30 -20.65 25.39 23.54
CA LEU A 30 -19.41 26.12 23.80
C LEU A 30 -18.57 25.47 24.90
N VAL A 31 -19.18 25.04 26.00
CA VAL A 31 -18.48 24.31 27.08
C VAL A 31 -17.89 23.00 26.56
N ASN A 32 -18.64 22.28 25.71
CA ASN A 32 -18.15 21.05 25.08
C ASN A 32 -16.95 21.31 24.14
N LEU A 33 -17.02 22.38 23.33
CA LEU A 33 -15.92 22.80 22.46
C LEU A 33 -14.68 23.16 23.28
N GLN A 34 -14.82 23.97 24.34
CA GLN A 34 -13.71 24.33 25.22
C GLN A 34 -13.08 23.12 25.93
N SER A 35 -13.90 22.14 26.33
CA SER A 35 -13.42 20.87 26.89
C SER A 35 -12.63 20.07 25.84
N LEU A 36 -13.09 20.05 24.59
CA LEU A 36 -12.43 19.36 23.50
C LEU A 36 -11.10 20.03 23.11
N LEU A 37 -11.06 21.36 23.03
CA LEU A 37 -9.84 22.14 22.78
C LEU A 37 -8.80 21.91 23.87
N ARG A 38 -9.20 21.85 25.15
CA ARG A 38 -8.28 21.49 26.25
C ARG A 38 -7.72 20.07 26.10
N LYS A 39 -8.56 19.12 25.69
CA LYS A 39 -8.10 17.74 25.39
C LYS A 39 -7.12 17.74 24.22
N LEU A 40 -7.41 18.46 23.14
CA LEU A 40 -6.51 18.60 21.99
C LEU A 40 -5.16 19.17 22.42
N ALA A 41 -5.12 20.23 23.21
CA ALA A 41 -3.88 20.79 23.76
C ALA A 41 -3.09 19.77 24.58
N TYR A 42 -3.75 18.97 25.42
CA TYR A 42 -3.11 17.90 26.20
C TYR A 42 -2.48 16.84 25.28
N PHE A 43 -3.24 16.34 24.30
CA PHE A 43 -2.69 15.36 23.36
C PHE A 43 -1.57 15.96 22.52
N ASN A 44 -1.69 17.21 22.09
CA ASN A 44 -0.68 17.86 21.26
C ASN A 44 0.67 17.96 21.97
N ARG A 45 0.68 18.26 23.27
CA ARG A 45 1.91 18.26 24.08
C ARG A 45 2.58 16.88 24.15
N ALA A 46 1.81 15.81 24.09
CA ALA A 46 2.35 14.45 24.06
C ALA A 46 2.90 14.04 22.69
N THR A 47 2.57 14.78 21.62
CA THR A 47 3.00 14.47 20.25
C THR A 47 4.51 14.49 20.11
N ASP A 48 5.18 15.50 20.68
CA ASP A 48 6.64 15.64 20.59
C ASP A 48 7.36 14.44 21.21
N GLU A 49 6.89 13.96 22.37
CA GLU A 49 7.47 12.79 23.02
C GLU A 49 7.27 11.52 22.18
N ILE A 50 6.08 11.35 21.59
CA ILE A 50 5.77 10.20 20.74
C ILE A 50 6.64 10.17 19.48
N LEU A 51 6.90 11.34 18.89
CA LEU A 51 7.81 11.48 17.76
C LEU A 51 9.26 11.14 18.13
N ARG A 52 9.68 11.40 19.38
CA ARG A 52 11.03 11.05 19.88
C ARG A 52 11.18 9.54 20.14
N VAL A 53 10.17 8.91 20.73
CA VAL A 53 10.17 7.46 21.00
C VAL A 53 10.18 6.64 19.69
N ASN A 54 9.67 7.23 18.61
CA ASN A 54 9.75 6.68 17.26
C ASN A 54 9.15 5.26 17.12
N SER A 55 8.05 5.03 17.83
CA SER A 55 7.24 3.82 17.68
C SER A 55 6.12 4.08 16.69
N LYS A 56 6.11 3.33 15.59
CA LYS A 56 5.06 3.35 14.56
C LYS A 56 3.66 3.25 15.16
N GLU A 57 3.44 2.31 16.08
CA GLU A 57 2.13 2.12 16.72
C GLU A 57 1.74 3.30 17.59
N ALA A 58 2.70 3.90 18.32
CA ALA A 58 2.45 5.09 19.12
C ALA A 58 2.07 6.29 18.23
N ILE A 59 2.79 6.49 17.14
CA ILE A 59 2.52 7.53 16.14
C ILE A 59 1.12 7.36 15.54
N ILE A 60 0.74 6.14 15.10
CA ILE A 60 -0.60 5.86 14.54
C ILE A 60 -1.70 6.14 15.57
N ARG A 61 -1.52 5.70 16.83
CA ARG A 61 -2.51 5.93 17.90
C ARG A 61 -2.69 7.43 18.18
N GLN A 62 -1.59 8.18 18.24
CA GLN A 62 -1.63 9.61 18.47
C GLN A 62 -2.29 10.36 17.32
N GLN A 63 -1.87 10.06 16.08
CA GLN A 63 -2.41 10.62 14.85
C GLN A 63 -3.92 10.40 14.77
N THR A 64 -4.38 9.18 15.05
CA THR A 64 -5.81 8.83 15.05
C THR A 64 -6.56 9.62 16.13
N THR A 65 -6.00 9.70 17.34
CA THR A 65 -6.60 10.43 18.46
C THR A 65 -6.78 11.90 18.16
N LEU A 66 -5.75 12.56 17.61
CA LEU A 66 -5.82 13.96 17.20
C LEU A 66 -6.83 14.15 16.05
N LYS A 67 -6.75 13.35 14.98
CA LYS A 67 -7.69 13.43 13.84
C LYS A 67 -9.15 13.33 14.28
N THR A 68 -9.49 12.35 15.12
CA THR A 68 -10.86 12.19 15.62
C THR A 68 -11.32 13.40 16.44
N LYS A 69 -10.44 14.00 17.25
CA LYS A 69 -10.81 15.15 18.08
C LYS A 69 -10.90 16.45 17.29
N VAL A 70 -10.00 16.67 16.35
CA VAL A 70 -10.06 17.82 15.42
C VAL A 70 -11.35 17.77 14.61
N SER A 71 -11.68 16.61 14.02
CA SER A 71 -12.95 16.42 13.30
C SER A 71 -14.18 16.69 14.18
N LYS A 72 -14.19 16.22 15.43
CA LYS A 72 -15.26 16.53 16.39
C LYS A 72 -15.34 18.01 16.74
N ALA A 73 -14.21 18.72 16.78
CA ALA A 73 -14.18 20.15 17.07
C ALA A 73 -14.78 20.96 15.92
N TYR A 74 -14.43 20.63 14.67
CA TYR A 74 -15.09 21.22 13.49
C TYR A 74 -16.60 21.01 13.51
N GLY A 75 -17.07 19.78 13.78
CA GLY A 75 -18.51 19.52 13.87
C GLY A 75 -19.21 20.30 14.99
N LEU A 76 -18.53 20.60 16.11
CA LEU A 76 -19.08 21.46 17.15
C LEU A 76 -19.08 22.94 16.74
N ILE A 77 -18.06 23.41 16.02
CA ILE A 77 -18.00 24.78 15.49
C ILE A 77 -19.16 25.02 14.53
N GLU A 78 -19.39 24.11 13.59
CA GLU A 78 -20.51 24.17 12.63
C GLU A 78 -21.86 24.19 13.35
N LEU A 79 -22.06 23.32 14.35
CA LEU A 79 -23.29 23.30 15.12
C LEU A 79 -23.53 24.60 15.91
N ILE A 80 -22.48 25.16 16.51
CA ILE A 80 -22.58 26.44 17.23
C ILE A 80 -22.88 27.58 16.24
N GLN A 81 -22.27 27.56 15.06
CA GLN A 81 -22.57 28.52 14.00
C GLN A 81 -24.06 28.47 13.63
N CYS A 82 -24.64 27.30 13.41
CA CYS A 82 -26.08 27.17 13.15
C CYS A 82 -26.93 27.75 14.29
N LEU A 83 -26.60 27.45 15.55
CA LEU A 83 -27.34 27.98 16.71
C LEU A 83 -27.24 29.51 16.82
N LYS A 84 -26.09 30.09 16.47
CA LYS A 84 -25.91 31.55 16.43
C LYS A 84 -26.74 32.21 15.32
N ILE A 85 -26.86 31.56 14.16
CA ILE A 85 -27.75 31.99 13.07
C ILE A 85 -29.19 31.98 13.56
N ASP A 86 -29.63 30.88 14.18
CA ASP A 86 -31.00 30.73 14.70
C ASP A 86 -31.31 31.74 15.82
N ALA A 87 -30.30 32.14 16.60
CA ALA A 87 -30.42 33.18 17.62
C ALA A 87 -30.42 34.62 17.04
N GLY A 88 -30.22 34.78 15.72
CA GLY A 88 -30.19 36.07 15.05
C GLY A 88 -28.91 36.87 15.28
N GLU A 89 -27.79 36.23 15.60
CA GLU A 89 -26.49 36.90 15.62
C GLU A 89 -26.09 37.37 14.21
N SER A 90 -25.31 38.45 14.12
CA SER A 90 -24.89 38.97 12.83
C SER A 90 -23.87 38.07 12.15
N ASP A 91 -23.97 37.91 10.83
CA ASP A 91 -23.04 37.10 10.01
C ASP A 91 -21.57 37.45 10.29
N LYS A 92 -21.26 38.75 10.43
CA LYS A 92 -19.89 39.21 10.75
C LYS A 92 -19.38 38.62 12.08
N THR A 93 -20.20 38.62 13.12
CA THR A 93 -19.83 38.04 14.42
C THR A 93 -19.62 36.54 14.32
N ILE A 94 -20.46 35.86 13.54
CA ILE A 94 -20.40 34.42 13.31
C ILE A 94 -19.13 34.05 12.54
N ASP A 95 -18.80 34.79 11.49
CA ASP A 95 -17.61 34.58 10.66
C ASP A 95 -16.32 34.82 11.44
N GLU A 96 -16.25 35.91 12.20
CA GLU A 96 -15.09 36.22 13.06
C GLU A 96 -14.88 35.12 14.10
N TRP A 97 -15.94 34.68 14.77
CA TRP A 97 -15.88 33.59 15.76
C TRP A 97 -15.47 32.25 15.12
N THR A 98 -16.02 31.93 13.95
CA THR A 98 -15.72 30.68 13.23
C THR A 98 -14.27 30.66 12.76
N SER A 99 -13.80 31.77 12.18
CA SER A 99 -12.41 31.94 11.75
C SER A 99 -11.43 31.79 12.91
N GLU A 100 -11.72 32.43 14.06
CA GLU A 100 -10.87 32.32 15.25
C GLU A 100 -10.76 30.87 15.74
N ASN A 101 -11.88 30.14 15.81
CA ASN A 101 -11.87 28.76 16.30
C ASN A 101 -11.24 27.79 15.29
N ASN A 102 -11.44 27.99 13.99
CA ASN A 102 -10.73 27.24 12.95
C ASN A 102 -9.22 27.51 13.01
N GLY A 103 -8.83 28.77 13.24
CA GLY A 103 -7.43 29.15 13.44
C GLY A 103 -6.76 28.39 14.59
N ARG A 104 -7.47 28.18 15.71
CA ARG A 104 -6.98 27.36 16.83
C ARG A 104 -6.83 25.88 16.49
N LEU A 105 -7.55 25.37 15.48
CA LEU A 105 -7.45 23.96 15.07
C LEU A 105 -6.26 23.70 14.14
N HIS A 106 -5.78 24.71 13.40
CA HIS A 106 -4.63 24.57 12.50
C HIS A 106 -3.35 24.09 13.20
N GLU A 107 -3.12 24.47 14.45
CA GLU A 107 -1.96 23.97 15.21
C GLU A 107 -2.00 22.44 15.38
N TYR A 108 -3.18 21.87 15.58
CA TYR A 108 -3.35 20.42 15.72
C TYR A 108 -3.29 19.70 14.37
N GLU A 109 -3.76 20.35 13.31
CA GLU A 109 -3.60 19.84 11.95
C GLU A 109 -2.13 19.76 11.55
N ALA A 110 -1.34 20.78 11.86
CA ALA A 110 0.10 20.77 11.64
C ALA A 110 0.79 19.61 12.39
N ALA A 111 0.39 19.34 13.64
CA ALA A 111 0.89 18.19 14.37
C ALA A 111 0.47 16.84 13.76
N ILE A 112 -0.76 16.74 13.24
CA ILE A 112 -1.23 15.55 12.50
C ILE A 112 -0.40 15.37 11.22
N GLU A 113 -0.11 16.44 10.49
CA GLU A 113 0.72 16.42 9.29
C GLU A 113 2.14 15.96 9.60
N GLU A 114 2.73 16.42 10.71
CA GLU A 114 4.06 15.95 11.14
C GLU A 114 4.06 14.45 11.43
N LEU A 115 3.05 13.95 12.15
CA LEU A 115 2.89 12.51 12.38
C LEU A 115 2.73 11.74 11.05
N ASN A 116 2.01 12.29 10.07
CA ASN A 116 1.88 11.68 8.74
C ASN A 116 3.24 11.60 8.02
N ARG A 117 4.03 12.69 8.05
CA ARG A 117 5.36 12.73 7.46
C ARG A 117 6.24 11.64 8.06
N ARG A 118 6.20 11.49 9.39
CA ARG A 118 6.99 10.48 10.09
C ARG A 118 6.63 9.06 9.67
N LEU A 119 5.33 8.74 9.58
CA LEU A 119 4.87 7.42 9.13
C LEU A 119 5.30 7.12 7.69
N LEU A 120 5.28 8.13 6.82
CA LEU A 120 5.73 7.96 5.43
C LEU A 120 7.23 7.67 5.35
N ASP A 121 8.04 8.31 6.20
CA ASP A 121 9.48 8.08 6.23
C ASP A 121 9.83 6.71 6.81
N GLU A 122 9.13 6.25 7.84
CA GLU A 122 9.25 4.87 8.32
C GLU A 122 8.91 3.84 7.24
N GLU A 123 7.86 4.09 6.45
CA GLU A 123 7.48 3.22 5.34
C GLU A 123 8.56 3.17 4.25
N LYS A 124 9.16 4.31 3.89
CA LYS A 124 10.29 4.35 2.95
C LYS A 124 11.50 3.57 3.47
N ILE A 125 11.84 3.73 4.74
CA ILE A 125 12.95 3.01 5.38
C ILE A 125 12.69 1.50 5.32
N GLN A 126 11.47 1.06 5.66
CA GLN A 126 11.10 -0.34 5.63
C GLN A 126 11.22 -0.95 4.22
N ARG A 127 10.72 -0.26 3.20
CA ARG A 127 10.85 -0.70 1.80
C ARG A 127 12.31 -0.82 1.36
N GLU A 128 13.17 0.10 1.81
CA GLU A 128 14.60 0.04 1.50
C GLU A 128 15.28 -1.13 2.22
N ILE A 129 14.95 -1.40 3.48
CA ILE A 129 15.45 -2.58 4.21
C ILE A 129 15.06 -3.87 3.47
N GLU A 130 13.79 -4.01 3.07
CA GLU A 130 13.31 -5.17 2.31
C GLU A 130 14.03 -5.34 0.97
N ARG A 131 14.32 -4.22 0.29
CA ARG A 131 15.09 -4.23 -0.95
C ARG A 131 16.52 -4.71 -0.73
N GLN A 132 17.20 -4.21 0.31
CA GLN A 132 18.56 -4.62 0.66
C GLN A 132 18.60 -6.10 1.04
N GLU A 133 17.61 -6.58 1.78
CA GLU A 133 17.49 -8.00 2.15
C GLU A 133 17.33 -8.89 0.91
N LYS A 134 16.48 -8.49 -0.04
CA LYS A 134 16.31 -9.23 -1.29
C LYS A 134 17.61 -9.30 -2.10
N ILE A 135 18.36 -8.20 -2.16
CA ILE A 135 19.68 -8.18 -2.81
C ILE A 135 20.64 -9.13 -2.09
N ARG A 136 20.66 -9.12 -0.75
CA ARG A 136 21.51 -10.01 0.05
C ARG A 136 21.21 -11.48 -0.25
N GLN A 137 19.93 -11.87 -0.23
CA GLN A 137 19.48 -13.24 -0.53
C GLN A 137 19.85 -13.66 -1.96
N GLU A 138 19.72 -12.76 -2.94
CA GLU A 138 20.13 -13.04 -4.31
C GLU A 138 21.65 -13.25 -4.44
N VAL A 139 22.46 -12.45 -3.75
CA VAL A 139 23.91 -12.61 -3.73
C VAL A 139 24.32 -13.93 -3.05
N GLU A 140 23.69 -14.28 -1.93
CA GLU A 140 23.90 -15.56 -1.23
C GLU A 140 23.53 -16.74 -2.13
N ALA A 141 22.38 -16.70 -2.81
CA ALA A 141 21.96 -17.75 -3.74
C ALA A 141 22.95 -17.90 -4.92
N ARG A 142 23.42 -16.79 -5.49
CA ARG A 142 24.45 -16.82 -6.55
C ARG A 142 25.79 -17.37 -6.06
N ALA A 143 26.15 -17.12 -4.80
CA ALA A 143 27.36 -17.68 -4.22
C ALA A 143 27.27 -19.20 -4.02
N LEU A 144 26.10 -19.69 -3.59
CA LEU A 144 25.83 -21.13 -3.48
C LEU A 144 25.94 -21.83 -4.84
N ILE A 145 25.32 -21.26 -5.88
CA ILE A 145 25.38 -21.82 -7.24
C ILE A 145 26.84 -21.91 -7.71
N ARG A 146 27.64 -20.85 -7.54
CA ARG A 146 29.07 -20.89 -7.91
C ARG A 146 29.85 -21.98 -7.17
N HIS A 147 29.58 -22.15 -5.89
CA HIS A 147 30.25 -23.17 -5.10
C HIS A 147 29.83 -24.59 -5.54
N GLU A 148 28.56 -24.81 -5.85
CA GLU A 148 28.08 -26.08 -6.42
C GLU A 148 28.69 -26.37 -7.80
N GLU A 149 28.81 -25.35 -8.66
CA GLU A 149 29.49 -25.45 -9.95
C GLU A 149 30.97 -25.82 -9.79
N GLU A 150 31.70 -25.19 -8.86
CA GLU A 150 33.10 -25.49 -8.56
C GLU A 150 33.27 -26.93 -8.03
N GLN A 151 32.36 -27.40 -7.16
CA GLN A 151 32.37 -28.78 -6.68
C GLN A 151 32.09 -29.78 -7.80
N ALA A 152 31.10 -29.50 -8.65
CA ALA A 152 30.78 -30.35 -9.80
C ALA A 152 31.95 -30.43 -10.80
N GLU A 153 32.66 -29.32 -11.04
CA GLU A 153 33.87 -29.32 -11.86
C GLU A 153 35.01 -30.14 -11.22
N PHE A 154 35.21 -30.00 -9.91
CA PHE A 154 36.23 -30.75 -9.19
C PHE A 154 35.95 -32.26 -9.26
N GLU A 155 34.71 -32.68 -9.03
CA GLU A 155 34.30 -34.07 -9.18
C GLU A 155 34.48 -34.60 -10.61
N LYS A 156 34.15 -33.77 -11.61
CA LYS A 156 34.34 -34.12 -13.02
C LYS A 156 35.82 -34.37 -13.32
N ARG A 157 36.72 -33.46 -12.91
CA ARG A 157 38.17 -33.64 -13.09
C ARG A 157 38.68 -34.89 -12.38
N ALA A 158 38.23 -35.16 -11.16
CA ALA A 158 38.61 -36.36 -10.42
C ALA A 158 38.17 -37.66 -11.12
N ARG A 159 37.00 -37.66 -11.79
CA ARG A 159 36.53 -38.79 -12.59
C ARG A 159 37.38 -38.97 -13.86
N GLU A 160 37.69 -37.87 -14.54
CA GLU A 160 38.54 -37.87 -15.73
C GLU A 160 39.96 -38.38 -15.42
N GLU A 161 40.56 -37.95 -14.30
CA GLU A 161 41.87 -38.43 -13.84
C GLU A 161 41.85 -39.92 -13.49
N LYS A 162 40.84 -40.39 -12.75
CA LYS A 162 40.67 -41.83 -12.47
C LYS A 162 40.54 -42.66 -13.74
N PHE A 163 39.80 -42.14 -14.73
CA PHE A 163 39.65 -42.80 -16.02
C PHE A 163 40.98 -42.86 -16.79
N ALA A 164 41.75 -41.76 -16.79
CA ALA A 164 43.07 -41.72 -17.42
C ALA A 164 44.06 -42.72 -16.78
N LEU A 165 44.13 -42.78 -15.46
CA LEU A 165 44.96 -43.75 -14.74
C LEU A 165 44.57 -45.21 -15.06
N SER A 166 43.27 -45.50 -15.19
CA SER A 166 42.81 -46.85 -15.58
C SER A 166 43.19 -47.23 -17.01
N LEU A 167 43.32 -46.26 -17.92
CA LEU A 167 43.82 -46.50 -19.28
C LEU A 167 45.32 -46.78 -19.30
N GLU A 168 46.11 -46.10 -18.45
CA GLU A 168 47.54 -46.36 -18.31
C GLU A 168 47.83 -47.73 -17.70
N GLU A 169 47.07 -48.15 -16.67
CA GLU A 169 47.19 -49.47 -16.05
C GLU A 169 46.88 -50.62 -17.04
N LYS A 170 45.94 -50.41 -17.98
CA LYS A 170 45.65 -51.38 -19.06
C LYS A 170 46.66 -51.39 -20.20
N ASN A 171 47.55 -50.39 -20.27
CA ASN A 171 48.63 -50.29 -21.24
C ASN A 171 49.96 -50.86 -20.72
N GLU A 172 49.97 -51.55 -19.57
CA GLU A 172 51.08 -52.44 -19.26
C GLU A 172 51.27 -53.42 -20.43
N PRO A 173 52.51 -53.63 -20.92
CA PRO A 173 52.76 -54.41 -22.12
C PRO A 173 52.39 -55.87 -21.85
N ALA A 174 51.14 -56.21 -22.16
CA ALA A 174 50.71 -57.57 -22.36
C ALA A 174 51.65 -58.16 -23.42
N LYS A 175 52.53 -59.07 -22.99
CA LYS A 175 53.25 -59.98 -23.86
C LYS A 175 52.23 -60.54 -24.85
N TRP A 176 52.36 -60.14 -26.12
CA TRP A 176 51.54 -60.62 -27.21
C TRP A 176 51.50 -62.16 -27.15
N PRO A 177 50.33 -62.79 -27.06
CA PRO A 177 50.25 -64.22 -27.25
C PRO A 177 50.60 -64.51 -28.72
N GLU A 178 51.70 -65.24 -28.89
CA GLU A 178 52.13 -65.83 -30.15
C GLU A 178 50.94 -66.52 -30.84
N GLN A 179 50.61 -66.03 -32.03
CA GLN A 179 49.91 -66.70 -33.13
C GLN A 179 48.96 -67.84 -32.74
N LEU A 180 47.68 -67.52 -32.55
CA LEU A 180 46.61 -68.49 -32.75
C LEU A 180 46.20 -68.52 -34.23
N GLN A 181 46.53 -69.63 -34.90
CA GLN A 181 46.03 -69.95 -36.24
C GLN A 181 44.50 -70.09 -36.21
N ILE A 182 43.79 -69.21 -36.89
CA ILE A 182 42.35 -69.32 -37.11
C ILE A 182 42.12 -70.07 -38.42
N LYS A 183 41.48 -71.24 -38.34
CA LYS A 183 40.88 -71.93 -39.51
C LYS A 183 39.56 -71.26 -39.88
N PRO A 184 39.21 -71.14 -41.17
CA PRO A 184 37.94 -70.57 -41.58
C PRO A 184 36.83 -71.62 -41.44
N SER A 185 35.82 -71.35 -40.61
CA SER A 185 34.56 -72.09 -40.61
C SER A 185 33.37 -71.12 -40.71
N GLU A 186 32.79 -71.11 -41.91
CA GLU A 186 31.36 -71.03 -42.23
C GLU A 186 30.45 -70.15 -41.35
N SER A 187 30.22 -68.95 -41.88
CA SER A 187 28.88 -68.44 -42.24
C SER A 187 27.69 -68.96 -41.45
N ARG A 188 27.23 -68.17 -40.49
CA ARG A 188 25.81 -68.10 -40.11
C ARG A 188 25.44 -66.65 -39.80
N MET A 189 24.76 -66.01 -40.75
CA MET A 189 24.09 -64.73 -40.53
C MET A 189 22.90 -64.95 -39.59
N VAL A 190 22.98 -64.42 -38.37
CA VAL A 190 21.81 -64.17 -37.53
C VAL A 190 21.74 -62.66 -37.33
N LYS A 191 20.83 -62.00 -38.06
CA LYS A 191 20.44 -60.62 -37.78
C LYS A 191 19.50 -60.65 -36.58
N GLU A 192 20.04 -60.43 -35.39
CA GLU A 192 19.24 -60.08 -34.23
C GLU A 192 19.00 -58.57 -34.23
N VAL A 193 17.80 -58.17 -34.66
CA VAL A 193 17.33 -56.79 -34.55
C VAL A 193 16.80 -56.62 -33.13
N MET A 194 17.58 -56.01 -32.25
CA MET A 194 17.06 -55.55 -30.96
C MET A 194 16.00 -54.47 -31.20
N LYS A 195 14.74 -54.79 -30.92
CA LYS A 195 13.69 -53.78 -30.77
C LYS A 195 13.98 -52.99 -29.50
N VAL A 196 14.52 -51.79 -29.66
CA VAL A 196 14.55 -50.79 -28.59
C VAL A 196 13.14 -50.24 -28.47
N THR A 197 12.41 -50.69 -27.45
CA THR A 197 11.15 -50.09 -27.04
C THR A 197 11.48 -48.77 -26.35
N ILE A 198 11.30 -47.64 -27.04
CA ILE A 198 11.34 -46.31 -26.41
C ILE A 198 10.02 -46.15 -25.65
N PRO A 199 10.01 -46.06 -24.30
CA PRO A 199 8.80 -45.72 -23.58
C PRO A 199 8.34 -44.32 -24.01
N LYS A 200 7.07 -44.22 -24.42
CA LYS A 200 6.44 -42.96 -24.85
C LYS A 200 6.60 -41.90 -23.77
N GLU A 201 7.08 -40.73 -24.17
CA GLU A 201 7.35 -39.52 -23.38
C GLU A 201 6.10 -38.83 -22.80
N ALA A 202 5.04 -39.58 -22.47
CA ALA A 202 3.85 -39.00 -21.84
C ALA A 202 4.09 -38.70 -20.35
N ASP A 203 4.87 -39.53 -19.65
CA ASP A 203 4.98 -39.44 -18.18
C ASP A 203 6.02 -38.39 -17.72
N PHE A 204 6.95 -37.97 -18.58
CA PHE A 204 8.01 -37.02 -18.17
C PHE A 204 7.48 -35.59 -18.02
N VAL A 205 6.57 -35.18 -18.89
CA VAL A 205 5.98 -33.82 -18.84
C VAL A 205 5.04 -33.68 -17.65
N ASP A 206 4.21 -34.70 -17.38
CA ASP A 206 3.32 -34.71 -16.23
C ASP A 206 4.10 -34.79 -14.90
N SER A 207 5.20 -35.56 -14.86
CA SER A 207 6.09 -35.63 -13.69
C SER A 207 6.86 -34.31 -13.45
N LEU A 208 7.17 -33.55 -14.50
CA LEU A 208 7.74 -32.20 -14.37
C LEU A 208 6.70 -31.19 -13.87
N LEU A 209 5.47 -31.22 -14.39
CA LEU A 209 4.41 -30.31 -13.93
C LEU A 209 4.06 -30.52 -12.45
N GLU A 210 4.06 -31.77 -11.98
CA GLU A 210 3.80 -32.10 -10.59
C GLU A 210 4.95 -31.64 -9.67
N LYS A 211 6.22 -31.80 -10.11
CA LYS A 211 7.40 -31.34 -9.37
C LYS A 211 7.47 -29.83 -9.16
N PHE A 212 6.92 -29.04 -10.07
CA PHE A 212 6.92 -27.57 -9.97
C PHE A 212 5.66 -26.98 -9.32
N GLN A 213 4.74 -27.80 -8.79
CA GLN A 213 3.48 -27.37 -8.18
C GLN A 213 2.62 -26.44 -9.07
N LEU A 214 2.74 -26.54 -10.40
CA LEU A 214 2.04 -25.67 -11.35
C LEU A 214 0.55 -26.05 -11.54
N LEU A 215 0.07 -27.11 -10.90
CA LEU A 215 -1.31 -27.63 -11.03
C LEU A 215 -2.30 -27.09 -9.97
N LYS A 216 -1.93 -26.10 -9.14
CA LYS A 216 -2.88 -25.43 -8.25
C LYS A 216 -3.42 -24.14 -8.84
N ALA A 217 -4.32 -24.25 -9.82
CA ALA A 217 -5.36 -23.23 -10.08
C ALA A 217 -6.28 -23.64 -11.23
N VAL A 218 -7.06 -24.71 -11.06
CA VAL A 218 -8.35 -24.83 -11.77
C VAL A 218 -9.35 -25.42 -10.78
N GLU A 219 -10.09 -24.56 -10.08
CA GLU A 219 -11.31 -24.96 -9.41
C GLU A 219 -12.30 -25.49 -10.47
N PRO A 220 -12.94 -26.64 -10.27
CA PRO A 220 -14.06 -27.03 -11.10
C PRO A 220 -15.22 -26.06 -10.83
N LEU A 221 -15.56 -25.28 -11.85
CA LEU A 221 -16.76 -24.45 -11.89
C LEU A 221 -18.00 -25.35 -11.75
N ASP A 222 -18.75 -25.13 -10.66
CA ASP A 222 -20.10 -25.64 -10.46
C ASP A 222 -20.98 -25.26 -11.68
N PRO A 223 -21.71 -26.22 -12.29
CA PRO A 223 -22.50 -25.96 -13.49
C PRO A 223 -23.81 -25.20 -13.26
N GLN A 224 -24.00 -24.47 -12.14
CA GLN A 224 -25.28 -23.84 -11.79
C GLN A 224 -25.33 -22.30 -11.74
N SER A 225 -24.24 -21.56 -11.91
CA SER A 225 -24.33 -20.10 -11.99
C SER A 225 -24.13 -19.60 -13.41
N GLY A 226 -25.22 -19.53 -14.17
CA GLY A 226 -25.27 -18.76 -15.40
C GLY A 226 -25.08 -17.28 -15.08
N GLN A 227 -23.89 -16.73 -15.35
CA GLN A 227 -23.71 -15.30 -15.63
C GLN A 227 -22.38 -15.07 -16.37
N MET A 228 -22.50 -14.50 -17.56
CA MET A 228 -21.40 -14.14 -18.43
C MET A 228 -20.76 -12.82 -17.97
N ALA A 229 -19.43 -12.81 -17.81
CA ALA A 229 -18.59 -11.62 -18.04
C ALA A 229 -17.09 -11.99 -17.96
N ALA A 230 -16.51 -12.49 -19.06
CA ALA A 230 -15.06 -12.55 -19.20
C ALA A 230 -14.54 -11.14 -19.56
N LYS A 231 -14.07 -10.39 -18.56
CA LYS A 231 -13.32 -9.15 -18.75
C LYS A 231 -11.83 -9.50 -18.78
N MET A 232 -11.27 -9.67 -19.97
CA MET A 232 -9.82 -9.82 -20.16
C MET A 232 -9.12 -8.52 -19.72
N VAL A 233 -8.43 -8.57 -18.59
CA VAL A 233 -7.50 -7.52 -18.16
C VAL A 233 -6.09 -7.98 -18.56
N LEU A 234 -5.60 -7.46 -19.69
CA LEU A 234 -4.20 -7.57 -20.09
C LEU A 234 -3.36 -6.61 -19.23
N ASN A 235 -2.44 -7.17 -18.46
CA ASN A 235 -1.38 -6.41 -17.78
C ASN A 235 -0.32 -5.94 -18.81
N PRO A 236 0.05 -4.65 -18.86
CA PRO A 236 1.25 -4.23 -19.56
C PRO A 236 2.48 -4.29 -18.64
N SER A 237 3.58 -4.84 -19.19
CA SER A 237 4.91 -4.88 -18.57
C SER A 237 5.57 -3.49 -18.48
N PRO A 238 6.52 -3.28 -17.55
CA PRO A 238 7.22 -2.01 -17.37
C PRO A 238 8.50 -1.92 -18.22
N GLY A 239 8.72 -0.79 -18.90
CA GLY A 239 9.96 -0.56 -19.63
C GLY A 239 10.18 0.86 -20.16
N VAL A 240 11.03 1.61 -19.43
CA VAL A 240 12.08 2.53 -19.92
C VAL A 240 11.71 3.87 -20.61
N ARG A 241 12.03 4.95 -19.88
CA ARG A 241 12.58 6.28 -20.26
C ARG A 241 12.31 6.86 -21.66
N ARG A 242 11.86 8.12 -21.68
CA ARG A 242 12.65 9.27 -22.19
C ARG A 242 12.15 10.60 -21.64
N GLN A 243 13.11 11.47 -21.35
CA GLN A 243 12.96 12.87 -20.98
C GLN A 243 12.33 13.67 -22.12
N HIS A 244 11.51 14.66 -21.80
CA HIS A 244 11.58 16.03 -22.35
C HIS A 244 10.74 16.94 -21.46
N GLY A 245 11.38 17.95 -20.87
CA GLY A 245 10.68 19.03 -20.19
C GLY A 245 10.19 20.06 -21.20
N VAL A 246 9.02 20.66 -20.95
CA VAL A 246 8.70 22.03 -21.36
C VAL A 246 7.80 22.66 -20.28
N GLN A 247 8.36 23.74 -19.76
CA GLN A 247 7.85 24.89 -19.02
C GLN A 247 6.47 25.46 -19.44
N GLN A 248 5.92 26.28 -18.53
CA GLN A 248 4.83 27.28 -18.68
C GLN A 248 3.41 26.74 -18.42
N ARG A 249 2.49 27.46 -17.76
CA ARG A 249 2.48 28.80 -17.15
C ARG A 249 1.26 28.86 -16.22
N GLU A 250 1.37 29.75 -15.25
CA GLU A 250 0.33 30.26 -14.36
C GLU A 250 -0.97 30.65 -15.08
N SER A 251 -2.11 30.40 -14.44
CA SER A 251 -3.28 31.25 -14.59
C SER A 251 -4.09 31.23 -13.29
N LEU A 252 -3.89 32.29 -12.51
CA LEU A 252 -4.73 32.68 -11.40
C LEU A 252 -6.02 33.30 -11.97
N GLY A 253 -7.13 32.60 -11.80
CA GLY A 253 -8.47 33.13 -12.07
C GLY A 253 -8.94 34.00 -10.90
N GLY A 254 -8.67 35.30 -10.97
CA GLY A 254 -9.21 36.30 -10.03
C GLY A 254 -10.68 36.60 -10.32
N CYS A 255 -11.53 36.47 -9.31
CA CYS A 255 -12.89 36.96 -9.31
C CYS A 255 -12.88 38.49 -9.12
N VAL A 256 -13.28 39.22 -10.16
CA VAL A 256 -13.53 40.66 -10.11
C VAL A 256 -14.98 40.90 -9.68
N SER A 257 -15.17 41.32 -8.42
CA SER A 257 -16.46 41.83 -7.94
C SER A 257 -16.64 43.26 -8.42
N LYS A 258 -17.73 43.49 -9.18
CA LYS A 258 -18.20 44.82 -9.58
C LYS A 258 -18.72 45.59 -8.36
N ILE A 259 -18.11 46.73 -8.11
CA ILE A 259 -18.65 47.81 -7.28
C ILE A 259 -19.72 48.52 -8.11
N GLN A 260 -20.94 48.60 -7.60
CA GLN A 260 -21.99 49.47 -8.14
C GLN A 260 -22.49 50.38 -7.02
N THR A 261 -21.86 51.56 -6.94
CA THR A 261 -22.32 52.70 -6.15
C THR A 261 -23.51 53.35 -6.86
N GLY A 262 -24.69 53.25 -6.25
CA GLY A 262 -25.87 54.05 -6.60
C GLY A 262 -26.22 54.94 -5.42
N GLY A 263 -25.81 56.21 -5.48
CA GLY A 263 -26.25 57.25 -4.56
C GLY A 263 -27.72 57.56 -4.79
N ASN A 264 -28.47 57.68 -3.70
CA ASN A 264 -29.85 58.15 -3.72
C ASN A 264 -29.85 59.58 -3.19
N VAL A 265 -30.32 60.51 -4.02
CA VAL A 265 -30.58 61.90 -3.69
C VAL A 265 -32.05 62.00 -3.31
N MET A 266 -32.33 62.31 -2.04
CA MET A 266 -33.44 63.16 -1.60
C MET A 266 -33.02 63.84 -0.30
#